data_AF-A0A2N2SN96-F1
#
_entry.id   AF-A0A2N2SN96-F1
#
_cell.length_a   1.000
_cell.length_b   1.000
_cell.length_c   1.000
_cell.angle_alpha   90.00
_cell.angle_beta   90.00
_cell.angle_gamma   90.00
#
_symmetry.space_group_name_H-M   'P 1'
#
loop_
_entity.id
_entity.type
_entity.pdbx_description
1 polymer ?
#
loop_
_entity_poly.entity_id
_entity_poly.type
_entity_poly.pdbx_seq_one_letter_code
_entity_poly.pdbx_strand_id
1 'polypeptide(L)'
;DPFPFDLLYWNSDSTRMPAKMHSFYLRSMYMENRLVQPGGVVIDGVPIDLTKIKVPSYFISAIEDHIAPWKSTYTGSLNFGGPVRFVLGGSGHIAGIVNPPVANKYGFWVNPAAKRAGTADEWFAAAQQQPGSWWTDWQAWVAAHDADEVDARDPVKGKLKVLEDAPGSFVKIRIDAKQVA
;
A
#
# COMPACT_ATOMS: atom_id res chain seq x y z
N ASP A 1 6.72 -9.48 -32.29
CA ASP A 1 6.39 -9.70 -30.86
C ASP A 1 5.87 -8.43 -30.23
N PRO A 2 4.80 -8.49 -29.40
CA PRO A 2 4.35 -7.32 -28.66
C PRO A 2 5.47 -6.86 -27.73
N PHE A 3 5.58 -5.53 -27.54
CA PHE A 3 6.57 -4.93 -26.67
C PHE A 3 6.49 -5.56 -25.28
N PRO A 4 7.59 -6.11 -24.72
CA PRO A 4 7.55 -6.73 -23.40
C PRO A 4 7.13 -5.68 -22.37
N PHE A 5 5.92 -5.86 -21.85
CA PHE A 5 5.32 -4.99 -20.84
C PHE A 5 5.66 -5.61 -19.47
N ASP A 6 6.54 -4.95 -18.72
CA ASP A 6 6.94 -5.31 -17.37
C ASP A 6 5.74 -5.65 -16.46
N LEU A 7 4.65 -4.90 -16.57
CA LEU A 7 3.43 -5.13 -15.80
C LEU A 7 2.74 -6.44 -16.14
N LEU A 8 2.76 -6.85 -17.42
CA LEU A 8 2.18 -8.13 -17.84
C LEU A 8 3.04 -9.29 -17.33
N TYR A 9 4.36 -9.13 -17.34
CA TYR A 9 5.26 -10.13 -16.76
C TYR A 9 4.98 -10.33 -15.28
N TRP A 10 4.96 -9.24 -14.49
CA TRP A 10 4.63 -9.28 -13.07
C TRP A 10 3.24 -9.89 -12.81
N ASN A 11 2.22 -9.51 -13.59
CA ASN A 11 0.86 -10.02 -13.40
C ASN A 11 0.74 -11.52 -13.69
N SER A 12 1.54 -12.02 -14.64
CA SER A 12 1.58 -13.45 -14.98
C SER A 12 2.34 -14.30 -13.96
N ASP A 13 3.21 -13.70 -13.14
CA ASP A 13 4.03 -14.38 -12.14
C ASP A 13 3.26 -14.58 -10.82
N SER A 14 2.28 -15.50 -10.88
CA SER A 14 1.35 -15.75 -9.77
C SER A 14 1.99 -16.47 -8.59
N THR A 15 1.46 -16.23 -7.38
CA THR A 15 1.88 -16.90 -6.15
C THR A 15 0.77 -17.79 -5.57
N ARG A 16 1.14 -18.76 -4.72
CA ARG A 16 0.19 -19.62 -4.01
C ARG A 16 -0.07 -19.09 -2.60
N MET A 17 -1.32 -19.18 -2.15
CA MET A 17 -1.70 -18.86 -0.77
C MET A 17 -2.14 -20.12 -0.02
N PRO A 18 -1.74 -20.31 1.26
CA PRO A 18 -2.27 -21.40 2.07
C PRO A 18 -3.79 -21.34 2.17
N ALA A 19 -4.46 -22.48 1.99
CA ALA A 19 -5.92 -22.54 1.86
C ALA A 19 -6.68 -21.93 3.04
N LYS A 20 -6.16 -22.10 4.27
CA LYS A 20 -6.74 -21.51 5.49
C LYS A 20 -6.65 -19.99 5.50
N MET A 21 -5.50 -19.43 5.11
CA MET A 21 -5.29 -17.99 5.01
C MET A 21 -6.20 -17.38 3.95
N HIS A 22 -6.21 -17.95 2.73
CA HIS A 22 -7.04 -17.49 1.62
C HIS A 22 -8.54 -17.53 1.96
N SER A 23 -9.01 -18.64 2.53
CA SER A 23 -10.40 -18.82 2.98
C SER A 23 -10.82 -17.81 4.04
N PHE A 24 -9.94 -17.51 4.98
CA PHE A 24 -10.16 -16.53 6.03
C PHE A 24 -10.26 -15.12 5.43
N TYR A 25 -9.32 -14.76 4.56
CA TYR A 25 -9.29 -13.46 3.89
C TYR A 25 -10.58 -13.19 3.11
N LEU A 26 -11.02 -14.13 2.27
CA LEU A 26 -12.25 -13.96 1.48
C LEU A 26 -13.49 -13.84 2.35
N ARG A 27 -13.68 -14.73 3.33
CA ARG A 27 -14.89 -14.71 4.18
C ARG A 27 -14.90 -13.50 5.09
N SER A 28 -13.85 -13.33 5.89
CA SER A 28 -13.84 -12.34 6.95
C SER A 28 -13.65 -10.92 6.43
N MET A 29 -12.97 -10.71 5.30
CA MET A 29 -12.76 -9.36 4.76
C MET A 29 -13.76 -9.04 3.63
N TYR A 30 -13.79 -9.81 2.55
CA TYR A 30 -14.63 -9.48 1.39
C TYR A 30 -16.12 -9.70 1.63
N MET A 31 -16.50 -10.83 2.25
CA MET A 31 -17.91 -11.17 2.41
C MET A 31 -18.53 -10.53 3.66
N GLU A 32 -17.81 -10.57 4.79
CA GLU A 32 -18.35 -10.18 6.10
C GLU A 32 -17.84 -8.82 6.59
N ASN A 33 -16.82 -8.25 5.94
CA ASN A 33 -16.20 -6.97 6.31
C ASN A 33 -15.91 -6.85 7.83
N ARG A 34 -15.34 -7.90 8.44
CA ARG A 34 -15.12 -7.98 9.88
C ARG A 34 -14.01 -7.09 10.39
N LEU A 35 -13.05 -6.71 9.55
CA LEU A 35 -11.87 -5.94 9.99
C LEU A 35 -12.24 -4.54 10.49
N VAL A 36 -13.31 -3.93 9.96
CA VAL A 36 -13.77 -2.61 10.42
C VAL A 36 -14.54 -2.67 11.74
N GLN A 37 -14.90 -3.87 12.22
CA GLN A 37 -15.61 -4.08 13.46
C GLN A 37 -14.59 -4.32 14.58
N PRO A 38 -14.55 -3.52 15.67
CA PRO A 38 -13.68 -3.78 16.80
C PRO A 38 -13.87 -5.20 17.35
N GLY A 39 -12.81 -6.00 17.33
CA GLY A 39 -12.82 -7.41 17.74
C GLY A 39 -13.43 -8.38 16.72
N GLY A 40 -13.83 -7.92 15.54
CA GLY A 40 -14.42 -8.77 14.49
C GLY A 40 -13.44 -9.80 13.91
N VAL A 41 -12.14 -9.53 14.01
CA VAL A 41 -11.05 -10.44 13.68
C VAL A 41 -10.19 -10.69 14.91
N VAL A 42 -9.80 -11.94 15.15
CA VAL A 42 -8.84 -12.34 16.19
C VAL A 42 -7.62 -12.97 15.51
N ILE A 43 -6.44 -12.42 15.77
CA ILE A 43 -5.16 -12.95 15.25
C ILE A 43 -4.26 -13.21 16.45
N ASP A 44 -3.73 -14.43 16.55
CA ASP A 44 -2.87 -14.85 17.67
C ASP A 44 -3.49 -14.59 19.06
N GLY A 45 -4.79 -14.86 19.20
CA GLY A 45 -5.55 -14.60 20.43
C GLY A 45 -5.88 -13.13 20.70
N VAL A 46 -5.42 -12.19 19.86
CA VAL A 46 -5.63 -10.75 20.03
C VAL A 46 -6.81 -10.27 19.17
N PRO A 47 -7.88 -9.73 19.76
CA PRO A 47 -8.96 -9.08 19.02
C PRO A 47 -8.46 -7.78 18.38
N ILE A 48 -8.63 -7.65 17.07
CA ILE A 48 -8.16 -6.53 16.27
C ILE A 48 -9.16 -5.38 16.33
N ASP A 49 -8.66 -4.18 16.61
CA ASP A 49 -9.43 -2.93 16.65
C ASP A 49 -8.59 -1.81 16.02
N LEU A 50 -8.99 -1.36 14.83
CA LEU A 50 -8.26 -0.35 14.05
C LEU A 50 -8.20 1.01 14.77
N THR A 51 -9.15 1.30 15.68
CA THR A 51 -9.18 2.57 16.43
C THR A 51 -8.02 2.66 17.42
N LYS A 52 -7.39 1.53 17.77
CA LYS A 52 -6.21 1.47 18.65
C LYS A 52 -4.91 1.83 17.92
N ILE A 53 -4.90 1.88 16.59
CA ILE A 53 -3.73 2.33 15.84
C ILE A 53 -3.56 3.83 16.06
N LYS A 54 -2.55 4.23 16.83
CA LYS A 54 -2.25 5.65 17.15
C LYS A 54 -1.11 6.24 16.34
N VAL A 55 -0.35 5.41 15.63
CA VAL A 55 0.77 5.87 14.80
C VAL A 55 0.27 6.70 13.61
N PRO A 56 1.00 7.75 13.21
CA PRO A 56 0.73 8.44 11.95
C PRO A 56 0.71 7.46 10.78
N SER A 57 -0.33 7.55 9.94
CA SER A 57 -0.55 6.62 8.83
C SER A 57 -0.73 7.38 7.52
N TYR A 58 -0.04 6.94 6.47
CA TYR A 58 -0.16 7.47 5.12
C TYR A 58 -0.97 6.50 4.26
N PHE A 59 -2.05 6.98 3.67
CA PHE A 59 -2.91 6.23 2.75
C PHE A 59 -2.79 6.82 1.35
N ILE A 60 -2.48 5.97 0.39
CA ILE A 60 -2.49 6.30 -1.04
C ILE A 60 -3.54 5.44 -1.75
N SER A 61 -4.25 6.04 -2.69
CA SER A 61 -5.13 5.34 -3.63
C SER A 61 -5.02 6.00 -5.01
N ALA A 62 -5.53 5.37 -6.06
CA ALA A 62 -5.52 5.97 -7.41
C ALA A 62 -6.95 6.26 -7.88
N ILE A 63 -7.16 7.41 -8.53
CA ILE A 63 -8.49 7.94 -8.86
C ILE A 63 -9.28 7.07 -9.84
N GLU A 64 -8.60 6.34 -10.73
CA GLU A 64 -9.19 5.41 -11.71
C GLU A 64 -8.97 3.94 -11.32
N ASP A 65 -8.66 3.66 -10.05
CA ASP A 65 -8.49 2.29 -9.56
C ASP A 65 -9.84 1.54 -9.51
N HIS A 66 -9.99 0.57 -10.41
CA HIS A 66 -11.16 -0.31 -10.46
C HIS A 66 -11.02 -1.59 -9.62
N ILE A 67 -9.82 -1.88 -9.11
CA ILE A 67 -9.54 -3.03 -8.24
C ILE A 67 -9.79 -2.64 -6.78
N ALA A 68 -9.26 -1.49 -6.36
CA ALA A 68 -9.45 -0.91 -5.03
C ALA A 68 -10.02 0.52 -5.15
N PRO A 69 -11.36 0.67 -5.29
CA PRO A 69 -11.98 1.98 -5.48
C PRO A 69 -11.60 2.96 -4.36
N TRP A 70 -11.08 4.13 -4.74
CA TRP A 70 -10.49 5.07 -3.78
C TRP A 70 -11.48 5.59 -2.72
N LYS A 71 -12.78 5.66 -3.05
CA LYS A 71 -13.81 6.03 -2.07
C LYS A 71 -13.97 4.98 -0.96
N SER A 72 -13.80 3.70 -1.31
CA SER A 72 -13.83 2.59 -0.37
C SER A 72 -12.59 2.60 0.53
N THR A 73 -11.41 2.81 -0.03
CA THR A 73 -10.17 2.90 0.74
C THR A 73 -10.13 4.16 1.61
N TYR A 74 -10.70 5.29 1.14
CA TYR A 74 -10.90 6.48 1.96
C TYR A 74 -11.77 6.18 3.18
N THR A 75 -12.92 5.53 2.97
CA THR A 75 -13.81 5.11 4.07
C THR A 75 -13.08 4.17 5.05
N GLY A 76 -12.26 3.25 4.54
CA GLY A 76 -11.40 2.39 5.35
C GLY A 76 -10.43 3.18 6.24
N SER A 77 -9.82 4.24 5.70
CA SER A 77 -8.87 5.09 6.42
C SER A 77 -9.48 5.83 7.63
N LEU A 78 -10.80 6.04 7.63
CA LEU A 78 -11.51 6.70 8.73
C LEU A 78 -11.57 5.82 10.00
N ASN A 79 -11.29 4.52 9.90
CA ASN A 79 -11.32 3.60 11.04
C ASN A 79 -10.05 3.69 11.92
N PHE A 80 -9.01 4.41 11.50
CA PHE A 80 -7.76 4.54 12.24
C PHE A 80 -7.83 5.68 13.26
N GLY A 81 -7.44 5.40 14.51
CA GLY A 81 -7.55 6.34 15.62
C GLY A 81 -6.43 7.38 15.75
N GLY A 82 -5.27 7.13 15.15
CA GLY A 82 -4.13 8.06 15.02
C GLY A 82 -4.24 8.92 13.77
N PRO A 83 -3.39 9.93 13.58
CA PRO A 83 -3.46 10.84 12.42
C PRO A 83 -3.29 10.08 11.10
N VAL A 84 -4.09 10.46 10.10
CA VAL A 84 -4.10 9.86 8.76
C VAL A 84 -3.90 10.97 7.74
N ARG A 85 -2.89 10.78 6.87
CA ARG A 85 -2.72 11.54 5.64
C ARG A 85 -3.27 10.69 4.50
N PHE A 86 -4.34 11.14 3.85
CA PHE A 86 -4.86 10.51 2.65
C PHE A 86 -4.40 11.28 1.42
N VAL A 87 -3.90 10.58 0.41
CA VAL A 87 -3.46 11.11 -0.88
C VAL A 87 -4.10 10.28 -1.98
N LEU A 88 -4.49 10.96 -3.06
CA LEU A 88 -5.11 10.34 -4.21
C LEU A 88 -4.20 10.55 -5.43
N GLY A 89 -3.55 9.51 -5.94
CA GLY A 89 -2.80 9.57 -7.18
C GLY A 89 -3.72 9.59 -8.41
N GLY A 90 -3.22 10.13 -9.52
CA GLY A 90 -3.88 9.97 -10.83
C GLY A 90 -3.76 8.56 -11.40
N SER A 91 -4.45 8.29 -12.51
CA SER A 91 -4.49 7.00 -13.20
C SER A 91 -5.07 5.83 -12.38
N GLY A 92 -4.88 4.60 -12.86
CA GLY A 92 -5.43 3.36 -12.30
C GLY A 92 -4.47 2.60 -11.39
N HIS A 93 -4.87 1.39 -10.97
CA HIS A 93 -4.22 0.61 -9.90
C HIS A 93 -2.69 0.56 -9.95
N ILE A 94 -2.10 0.11 -11.05
CA ILE A 94 -0.64 -0.01 -11.15
C ILE A 94 0.00 1.32 -11.56
N ALA A 95 -0.51 1.95 -12.62
CA ALA A 95 0.09 3.16 -13.20
C ALA A 95 0.06 4.37 -12.25
N GLY A 96 -0.96 4.46 -11.40
CA GLY A 96 -1.07 5.52 -10.39
C GLY A 96 -0.17 5.30 -9.17
N ILE A 97 0.02 4.05 -8.76
CA ILE A 97 0.87 3.69 -7.62
C ILE A 97 2.35 3.69 -8.01
N VAL A 98 2.69 3.03 -9.12
CA VAL A 98 4.04 2.97 -9.68
C VAL A 98 4.24 4.16 -10.63
N ASN A 99 4.37 5.35 -10.06
CA ASN A 99 4.56 6.59 -10.81
C ASN A 99 5.90 7.25 -10.42
N PRO A 100 7.03 6.92 -11.06
CA PRO A 100 8.32 7.51 -10.72
C PRO A 100 8.36 9.03 -10.93
N PRO A 101 8.93 9.84 -10.01
CA PRO A 101 9.01 11.29 -10.13
C PRO A 101 9.62 11.77 -11.45
N VAL A 102 10.63 11.06 -11.97
CA VAL A 102 11.30 11.39 -13.24
C VAL A 102 10.35 11.38 -14.45
N ALA A 103 9.26 10.60 -14.39
CA ALA A 103 8.27 10.53 -15.47
C ALA A 103 7.36 11.77 -15.49
N ASN A 104 7.15 12.42 -14.34
CA ASN A 104 6.32 13.61 -14.16
C ASN A 104 4.91 13.50 -14.79
N LYS A 105 4.23 12.37 -14.57
CA LYS A 105 2.89 12.08 -15.12
C LYS A 105 1.80 12.11 -14.05
N TYR A 106 0.56 12.24 -14.53
CA TYR A 106 -0.73 12.07 -13.82
C TYR A 106 -1.08 13.10 -12.74
N GLY A 107 -0.13 13.53 -11.92
CA GLY A 107 -0.42 14.33 -10.73
C GLY A 107 -1.06 13.52 -9.61
N PHE A 108 -1.36 14.20 -8.50
CA PHE A 108 -2.01 13.64 -7.33
C PHE A 108 -2.79 14.73 -6.58
N TRP A 109 -3.71 14.36 -5.69
CA TRP A 109 -4.52 15.27 -4.90
C TRP A 109 -4.18 15.13 -3.42
N VAL A 110 -4.06 16.29 -2.77
CA VAL A 110 -3.90 16.40 -1.32
C VAL A 110 -4.95 17.34 -0.78
N ASN A 111 -5.48 17.04 0.40
CA ASN A 111 -6.41 17.93 1.08
C ASN A 111 -5.66 18.70 2.19
N PRO A 112 -5.61 20.04 2.13
CA PRO A 112 -4.91 20.85 3.14
C PRO A 112 -5.70 21.00 4.45
N ALA A 113 -6.95 20.52 4.52
CA ALA A 113 -7.77 20.64 5.71
C ALA A 113 -7.18 19.87 6.90
N ALA A 114 -7.15 20.52 8.07
CA ALA A 114 -6.65 19.93 9.31
C ALA A 114 -7.56 18.80 9.85
N LYS A 115 -8.85 18.81 9.49
CA LYS A 115 -9.84 17.81 9.91
C LYS A 115 -10.17 16.88 8.74
N ARG A 116 -10.25 15.57 9.01
CA ARG A 116 -10.74 14.59 8.04
C ARG A 116 -12.19 14.86 7.71
N ALA A 117 -12.50 14.91 6.41
CA ALA A 117 -13.86 14.97 5.93
C ALA A 117 -14.61 13.67 6.26
N GLY A 118 -15.92 13.76 6.50
CA GLY A 118 -16.73 12.59 6.86
C GLY A 118 -16.94 11.65 5.67
N THR A 119 -16.89 12.20 4.45
CA THR A 119 -17.05 11.44 3.21
C THR A 119 -15.92 11.67 2.22
N ALA A 120 -15.75 10.72 1.30
CA ALA A 120 -14.76 10.81 0.23
C ALA A 120 -15.03 12.00 -0.72
N ASP A 121 -16.30 12.29 -1.01
CA ASP A 121 -16.68 13.39 -1.90
C ASP A 121 -16.40 14.76 -1.29
N GLU A 122 -16.68 14.93 0.01
CA GLU A 122 -16.26 16.13 0.76
C GLU A 122 -14.73 16.27 0.77
N TRP A 123 -14.00 15.16 0.95
CA TRP A 123 -12.54 15.18 0.91
C TRP A 123 -12.03 15.68 -0.45
N PHE A 124 -12.58 15.15 -1.54
CA PHE A 124 -12.15 15.50 -2.90
C PHE A 124 -12.52 16.93 -3.29
N ALA A 125 -13.71 17.41 -2.89
CA ALA A 125 -14.15 18.78 -3.15
C ALA A 125 -13.22 19.85 -2.55
N ALA A 126 -12.53 19.52 -1.45
CA ALA A 126 -11.54 20.39 -0.81
C ALA A 126 -10.09 20.06 -1.19
N ALA A 127 -9.86 19.01 -2.00
CA ALA A 127 -8.53 18.59 -2.39
C ALA A 127 -7.96 19.46 -3.51
N GLN A 128 -6.65 19.66 -3.49
CA GLN A 128 -5.92 20.40 -4.50
C GLN A 128 -5.03 19.44 -5.28
N GLN A 129 -5.08 19.55 -6.61
CA GLN A 129 -4.20 18.77 -7.47
C GLN A 129 -2.78 19.35 -7.44
N GLN A 130 -1.82 18.46 -7.31
CA GLN A 130 -0.39 18.68 -7.41
C GLN A 130 0.12 17.98 -8.69
N PRO A 131 1.07 18.59 -9.43
CA PRO A 131 1.67 17.94 -10.58
C PRO A 131 2.63 16.81 -10.16
N GLY A 132 2.91 15.88 -11.08
CA GLY A 132 3.94 14.86 -10.91
C GLY A 132 3.54 13.68 -10.01
N SER A 133 4.53 13.11 -9.32
CA SER A 133 4.37 11.87 -8.55
C SER A 133 4.05 12.13 -7.08
N TRP A 134 3.12 11.35 -6.52
CA TRP A 134 2.83 11.33 -5.08
C TRP A 134 4.02 10.82 -4.24
N TRP A 135 5.02 10.16 -4.84
CA TRP A 135 6.20 9.68 -4.11
C TRP A 135 6.96 10.82 -3.44
N THR A 136 6.98 12.02 -4.04
CA THR A 136 7.66 13.18 -3.45
C THR A 136 6.94 13.68 -2.20
N ASP A 137 5.60 13.63 -2.21
CA ASP A 137 4.77 13.93 -1.05
C ASP A 137 4.99 12.93 0.09
N TRP A 138 5.00 11.63 -0.24
CA TRP A 138 5.28 10.58 0.73
C TRP A 138 6.69 10.68 1.30
N GLN A 139 7.71 10.92 0.47
CA GLN A 139 9.08 11.11 0.94
C GLN A 139 9.19 12.31 1.90
N ALA A 140 8.58 13.44 1.57
CA ALA A 140 8.56 14.61 2.45
C ALA A 140 7.84 14.32 3.77
N TRP A 141 6.73 13.56 3.73
CA TRP A 141 6.00 13.14 4.93
C TRP A 141 6.83 12.22 5.83
N VAL A 142 7.54 11.24 5.26
CA VAL A 142 8.41 10.33 6.02
C VAL A 142 9.58 11.10 6.65
N ALA A 143 10.26 11.95 5.88
CA ALA A 143 11.39 12.74 6.37
C ALA A 143 10.99 13.77 7.45
N ALA A 144 9.74 14.20 7.49
CA ALA A 144 9.25 15.10 8.54
C ALA A 144 9.08 14.41 9.91
N HIS A 145 9.08 13.08 9.97
CA HIS A 145 9.01 12.35 11.24
C HIS A 145 10.35 12.28 11.98
N ASP A 146 11.45 12.27 11.24
CA ASP A 146 12.80 12.28 11.78
C ASP A 146 13.75 12.87 10.73
N ALA A 147 14.44 13.95 11.11
CA ALA A 147 15.37 14.68 10.25
C ALA A 147 16.83 14.28 10.50
N ASP A 148 17.09 13.41 11.47
CA ASP A 148 18.45 12.99 11.79
C ASP A 148 19.01 12.09 10.68
N GLU A 149 20.19 12.47 10.19
CA GLU A 149 20.94 11.67 9.22
C GLU A 149 22.13 10.97 9.89
N VAL A 150 22.43 9.78 9.40
CA VAL A 150 23.61 9.00 9.82
C VAL A 150 24.33 8.48 8.59
N ASP A 151 25.62 8.17 8.74
CA ASP A 151 26.39 7.54 7.68
C ASP A 151 25.69 6.27 7.16
N ALA A 152 25.71 6.12 5.83
CA ALA A 152 25.11 4.97 5.17
C ALA A 152 25.68 3.66 5.73
N ARG A 153 24.79 2.77 6.17
CA ARG A 153 25.18 1.49 6.77
C ARG A 153 25.56 0.49 5.69
N ASP A 154 26.67 -0.19 5.91
CA ASP A 154 27.02 -1.38 5.15
C ASP A 154 26.32 -2.61 5.76
N PRO A 155 25.31 -3.20 5.08
CA PRO A 155 24.57 -4.34 5.62
C PRO A 155 25.46 -5.56 5.85
N VAL A 156 26.59 -5.69 5.13
CA VAL A 156 27.55 -6.79 5.30
C VAL A 156 28.26 -6.71 6.66
N LYS A 157 28.38 -5.51 7.24
CA LYS A 157 28.98 -5.29 8.57
C LYS A 157 27.98 -5.43 9.71
N GLY A 158 26.72 -5.78 9.42
CA GLY A 158 25.68 -5.99 10.42
C GLY A 158 25.94 -7.22 11.31
N LYS A 159 25.14 -7.36 12.39
CA LYS A 159 25.21 -8.52 13.29
C LYS A 159 24.69 -9.82 12.68
N LEU A 160 23.93 -9.72 11.59
CA LEU A 160 23.30 -10.86 10.92
C LEU A 160 24.17 -11.30 9.75
N LYS A 161 24.34 -12.61 9.59
CA LYS A 161 25.10 -13.18 8.47
C LYS A 161 24.34 -12.96 7.15
N VAL A 162 25.05 -12.52 6.12
CA VAL A 162 24.53 -12.45 4.74
C VAL A 162 24.19 -13.86 4.26
N LEU A 163 22.98 -14.04 3.74
CA LEU A 163 22.48 -15.33 3.25
C LEU A 163 22.70 -15.50 1.74
N GLU A 164 22.30 -14.51 0.94
CA GLU A 164 22.41 -14.47 -0.51
C GLU A 164 22.26 -13.02 -1.02
N ASP A 165 22.66 -12.75 -2.26
CA ASP A 165 22.44 -11.45 -2.90
C ASP A 165 20.96 -11.24 -3.24
N ALA A 166 20.51 -9.98 -3.18
CA ALA A 166 19.21 -9.59 -3.71
C ALA A 166 19.07 -9.96 -5.21
N PRO A 167 17.90 -10.39 -5.69
CA PRO A 167 16.58 -10.31 -5.02
C PRO A 167 16.23 -11.57 -4.20
N GLY A 168 17.20 -12.45 -3.94
CA GLY A 168 16.99 -13.68 -3.19
C GLY A 168 16.32 -14.81 -3.97
N SER A 169 16.21 -15.96 -3.31
CA SER A 169 15.73 -17.23 -3.89
C SER A 169 14.20 -17.33 -3.93
N PHE A 170 13.49 -16.76 -2.94
CA PHE A 170 12.04 -16.91 -2.82
C PHE A 170 11.27 -16.29 -3.98
N VAL A 171 11.67 -15.10 -4.44
CA VAL A 171 11.02 -14.43 -5.58
C VAL A 171 11.27 -15.14 -6.91
N LYS A 172 12.26 -16.05 -6.97
CA LYS A 172 12.60 -16.82 -8.18
C LYS A 172 11.80 -18.13 -8.28
N ILE A 173 10.98 -18.46 -7.28
CA ILE A 173 10.16 -19.68 -7.28
C ILE A 173 9.00 -19.48 -8.25
N ARG A 174 8.90 -20.34 -9.27
CA ARG A 174 7.79 -20.32 -10.23
C ARG A 174 6.77 -21.41 -9.96
N ILE A 175 5.49 -21.11 -10.18
CA ILE A 175 4.39 -22.07 -10.00
C ILE A 175 4.33 -23.16 -11.07
N ASP A 176 4.92 -22.89 -12.24
CA ASP A 176 5.00 -23.78 -13.39
C ASP A 176 6.32 -24.58 -13.45
N ALA A 177 7.24 -24.29 -12.51
CA ALA A 177 8.40 -25.15 -12.30
C ALA A 177 7.88 -26.53 -11.86
N LYS A 178 8.02 -27.52 -12.75
CA LYS A 178 7.68 -28.91 -12.44
C LYS A 178 8.36 -29.29 -11.14
N GLN A 179 7.60 -29.74 -10.14
CA GLN A 179 8.19 -30.45 -9.01
C GLN A 179 8.98 -31.62 -9.60
N VAL A 180 10.29 -31.59 -9.43
CA VAL A 180 11.12 -32.77 -9.69
C VAL A 180 10.65 -33.80 -8.67
N ALA A 181 10.05 -34.88 -9.17
CA ALA A 181 9.58 -36.00 -8.37
C ALA A 181 10.75 -36.68 -7.65
#